data_AF-A0A6M5F7S4-F1
#
_entry.id   AF-A0A6M5F7S4-F1
#
_cell.length_a   1.000
_cell.length_b   1.000
_cell.length_c   1.000
_cell.angle_alpha   90.00
_cell.angle_beta   90.00
_cell.angle_gamma   90.00
#
_symmetry.space_group_name_H-M   'P 1'
#
loop_
_entity.id
_entity.type
_entity.pdbx_description
1 polymer ?
#
loop_
_entity_poly.entity_id
_entity_poly.type
_entity_poly.pdbx_seq_one_letter_code
_entity_poly.pdbx_strand_id
1 'polypeptide(L)'
;MGLLDFFGRKIQHQRELEQLYDLGCVESGRSPGGYWRDSTLNRMSYVSIGRRVVEKEQARVERETKDRESRRPKKTEQQIRALLGQLAADNFFGPKYRQGKQGPRGKEERMYNGLRVRTKSGYSVSTDSYTTDVIIIDPEDKTGKWHFVVDEYGEILVNEWHSNR
;
A
#
# COMPACT_ATOMS: atom_id res chain seq x y z
N MET A 1 -19.20 -27.86 2.18
CA MET A 1 -19.23 -26.94 3.33
C MET A 1 -19.64 -27.74 4.55
N GLY A 2 -18.74 -27.86 5.53
CA GLY A 2 -18.92 -28.75 6.67
C GLY A 2 -19.74 -28.13 7.80
N LEU A 3 -20.27 -28.96 8.70
CA LEU A 3 -21.01 -28.52 9.90
C LEU A 3 -20.21 -27.52 10.76
N LEU A 4 -18.88 -27.65 10.82
CA LEU A 4 -18.00 -26.74 11.54
C LEU A 4 -18.03 -25.30 11.00
N ASP A 5 -18.12 -25.13 9.67
CA ASP A 5 -18.23 -23.81 9.03
C ASP A 5 -19.56 -23.13 9.39
N PHE A 6 -20.62 -23.93 9.54
CA PHE A 6 -21.95 -23.44 9.90
C PHE A 6 -22.03 -22.97 11.36
N PHE A 7 -21.43 -23.72 12.29
CA PHE A 7 -21.35 -23.30 13.69
C PHE A 7 -20.46 -22.07 13.88
N GLY A 8 -19.33 -21.99 13.18
CA GLY A 8 -18.46 -20.81 13.19
C GLY A 8 -19.19 -19.53 12.77
N ARG A 9 -19.95 -19.59 11.67
CA ARG A 9 -20.75 -18.45 11.19
C ARG A 9 -21.84 -18.03 12.15
N LYS A 10 -22.53 -18.98 12.80
CA LYS A 10 -23.56 -18.67 13.81
C LYS A 10 -22.99 -17.99 15.05
N ILE A 11 -21.85 -18.47 15.55
CA ILE A 11 -21.17 -17.88 16.71
C ILE A 11 -20.73 -16.45 16.40
N GLN A 12 -20.20 -16.22 15.19
CA GLN A 12 -19.77 -14.89 14.76
C GLN A 12 -20.94 -13.92 14.62
N HIS A 13 -22.06 -14.37 14.02
CA HIS A 13 -23.26 -13.55 13.89
C HIS A 13 -23.88 -13.19 15.25
N GLN A 14 -23.84 -14.11 16.20
CA GLN A 14 -24.37 -13.89 17.55
C GLN A 14 -23.54 -12.87 18.33
N ARG A 15 -22.20 -12.93 18.22
CA ARG A 15 -21.29 -11.92 18.80
C ARG A 15 -21.48 -10.53 18.18
N GLU A 16 -21.70 -10.48 16.87
CA GLU A 16 -21.98 -9.23 16.16
C GLU A 16 -23.28 -8.58 16.66
N LEU A 17 -24.33 -9.37 16.86
CA LEU A 17 -25.60 -8.89 17.43
C LEU A 17 -25.45 -8.42 18.88
N GLU A 18 -24.66 -9.11 19.71
CA GLU A 18 -24.36 -8.67 21.07
C GLU A 18 -23.61 -7.33 21.10
N GLN A 19 -22.62 -7.15 20.22
CA GLN A 19 -21.88 -5.89 20.12
C GLN A 19 -22.75 -4.73 19.66
N LEU A 20 -23.59 -4.95 18.65
CA LEU A 20 -24.55 -3.95 18.17
C LEU A 20 -25.58 -3.62 19.25
N TYR A 21 -26.02 -4.60 20.02
CA TYR A 21 -26.90 -4.39 21.16
C TYR A 21 -26.23 -3.52 22.22
N ASP A 22 -25.01 -3.86 22.64
CA ASP A 22 -24.29 -3.11 23.67
C ASP A 22 -24.05 -1.66 23.24
N LEU A 23 -23.67 -1.46 21.97
CA LEU A 23 -23.55 -0.13 21.38
C LEU A 23 -24.87 0.63 21.39
N GLY A 24 -25.97 -0.04 21.05
CA GLY A 24 -27.32 0.54 21.12
C GLY A 24 -27.78 0.87 22.53
N CYS A 25 -27.42 0.06 23.53
CA CYS A 25 -27.67 0.34 24.94
C CYS A 25 -26.89 1.58 25.37
N VAL A 26 -25.60 1.68 25.03
CA VAL A 26 -24.78 2.86 25.35
C VAL A 26 -25.36 4.13 24.74
N GLU A 27 -25.72 4.10 23.45
CA GLU A 27 -26.30 5.26 22.75
C GLU A 27 -27.66 5.70 23.33
N SER A 28 -28.43 4.75 23.86
CA SER A 28 -29.72 5.01 24.51
C SER A 28 -29.60 5.31 26.01
N GLY A 29 -28.38 5.40 26.57
CA GLY A 29 -28.13 5.73 27.97
C GLY A 29 -28.36 4.56 28.94
N ARG A 30 -28.41 3.32 28.46
CA ARG A 30 -28.52 2.09 29.26
C ARG A 30 -27.17 1.39 29.43
N SER A 31 -27.07 0.58 30.49
CA SER A 31 -25.91 -0.26 30.74
C SER A 31 -25.83 -1.44 29.76
N PRO A 32 -24.65 -1.70 29.15
CA PRO A 32 -24.42 -2.86 28.28
C PRO A 32 -24.33 -4.18 29.07
N GLY A 33 -24.30 -5.32 28.38
CA GLY A 33 -24.14 -6.66 28.96
C GLY A 33 -25.45 -7.38 29.33
N GLY A 34 -26.60 -6.77 29.04
CA GLY A 34 -27.94 -7.32 29.31
C GLY A 34 -28.52 -8.20 28.20
N TYR A 35 -27.79 -8.48 27.12
CA TYR A 35 -28.34 -9.06 25.88
C TYR A 35 -29.21 -10.29 26.13
N TRP A 36 -28.75 -11.27 26.90
CA TRP A 36 -29.49 -12.51 27.16
C TRP A 36 -30.67 -12.36 28.15
N ARG A 37 -30.73 -11.26 28.89
CA ARG A 37 -31.75 -11.00 29.91
C ARG A 37 -32.90 -10.15 29.39
N ASP A 38 -32.69 -9.38 28.32
CA ASP A 38 -33.73 -8.54 27.73
C ASP A 38 -34.67 -9.34 26.82
N SER A 39 -35.89 -8.82 26.61
CA SER A 39 -36.83 -9.41 25.65
C SER A 39 -36.30 -9.32 24.23
N THR A 40 -36.70 -10.24 23.35
CA THR A 40 -36.27 -10.24 21.94
C THR A 40 -36.57 -8.91 21.24
N LEU A 41 -37.71 -8.29 21.55
CA LEU A 41 -38.11 -7.00 20.99
C LEU A 41 -37.19 -5.87 21.45
N ASN A 42 -36.82 -5.84 22.73
CA ASN A 42 -35.84 -4.87 23.25
C ASN A 42 -34.46 -5.10 22.62
N ARG A 43 -34.02 -6.36 22.51
CA ARG A 43 -32.73 -6.68 21.85
C ARG A 43 -32.67 -6.14 20.44
N MET A 44 -33.70 -6.41 19.63
CA MET A 44 -33.75 -5.93 18.24
C MET A 44 -33.81 -4.40 18.15
N SER A 45 -34.48 -3.74 19.10
CA SER A 45 -34.50 -2.28 19.19
C SER A 45 -33.09 -1.72 19.42
N TYR A 46 -32.38 -2.18 20.45
CA TYR A 46 -31.01 -1.71 20.70
C TYR A 46 -30.04 -2.08 19.58
N VAL A 47 -30.12 -3.30 19.03
CA VAL A 47 -29.33 -3.69 17.84
C VAL A 47 -29.56 -2.72 16.68
N SER A 48 -30.81 -2.30 16.43
CA SER A 48 -31.12 -1.35 15.36
C SER A 48 -30.51 0.03 15.60
N ILE A 49 -30.46 0.48 16.85
CA ILE A 49 -29.80 1.72 17.26
C ILE A 49 -28.29 1.59 17.03
N GLY A 50 -27.68 0.51 17.51
CA GLY A 50 -26.25 0.25 17.32
C GLY A 50 -25.86 0.19 15.84
N ARG A 51 -26.69 -0.42 14.98
CA ARG A 51 -26.46 -0.42 13.53
C ARG A 51 -26.43 0.98 12.94
N ARG A 52 -27.37 1.85 13.32
CA ARG A 52 -27.39 3.25 12.86
C ARG A 52 -26.17 4.03 13.32
N VAL A 53 -25.65 3.75 14.51
CA VAL A 53 -24.41 4.39 15.00
C VAL A 53 -23.21 3.95 14.14
N VAL A 54 -23.08 2.64 13.88
CA VAL A 54 -22.03 2.10 13.01
C VAL A 54 -22.12 2.70 11.60
N GLU A 55 -23.31 2.76 11.00
CA GLU A 55 -23.52 3.35 9.67
C GLU A 55 -23.13 4.84 9.63
N LYS A 56 -23.47 5.61 10.68
CA LYS A 56 -23.08 7.03 10.77
C LYS A 56 -21.57 7.21 10.89
N GLU A 57 -20.91 6.40 11.72
CA GLU A 57 -19.45 6.46 11.87
C GLU A 57 -18.73 6.01 10.59
N GLN A 58 -19.22 4.97 9.91
CA GLN A 58 -18.69 4.56 8.61
C GLN A 58 -18.83 5.68 7.57
N ALA A 59 -19.99 6.31 7.47
CA ALA A 59 -20.21 7.43 6.56
C ALA A 59 -19.31 8.64 6.89
N ARG A 60 -19.01 8.87 8.16
CA ARG A 60 -18.08 9.91 8.61
C ARG A 60 -16.65 9.58 8.22
N VAL A 61 -16.19 8.35 8.47
CA VAL A 61 -14.84 7.89 8.12
C VAL A 61 -14.64 7.91 6.60
N GLU A 62 -15.64 7.51 5.81
CA GLU A 62 -15.61 7.61 4.34
C GLU A 62 -15.49 9.06 3.84
N ARG A 63 -16.15 10.01 4.50
CA ARG A 63 -16.02 11.44 4.18
C ARG A 63 -14.64 11.97 4.55
N GLU A 64 -14.16 11.66 5.76
CA GLU A 64 -12.83 12.09 6.23
C GLU A 64 -11.71 11.50 5.37
N THR A 65 -11.83 10.25 4.91
CA THR A 65 -10.87 9.62 3.99
C THR A 65 -10.89 10.28 2.61
N LYS A 66 -12.06 10.55 2.03
CA LYS A 66 -12.18 11.28 0.75
C LYS A 66 -11.65 12.71 0.84
N ASP A 67 -11.91 13.40 1.94
CA ASP A 67 -11.38 14.75 2.19
C ASP A 67 -9.86 14.74 2.38
N ARG A 68 -9.32 13.72 3.04
CA ARG A 68 -7.87 13.55 3.18
C ARG A 68 -7.21 13.19 1.85
N GLU A 69 -7.87 12.41 1.01
CA GLU A 69 -7.38 12.00 -0.30
C GLU A 69 -7.41 13.16 -1.31
N SER A 70 -8.44 14.02 -1.25
CA SER A 70 -8.52 15.25 -2.04
C SER A 70 -7.54 16.35 -1.60
N ARG A 71 -7.15 16.37 -0.31
CA ARG A 71 -6.12 17.27 0.24
C ARG A 71 -4.69 16.76 0.09
N ARG A 72 -4.48 15.53 -0.39
CA ARG A 72 -3.13 15.11 -0.77
C ARG A 72 -2.72 16.00 -1.96
N PRO A 73 -1.56 16.68 -1.90
CA PRO A 73 -1.06 17.39 -3.06
C PRO A 73 -1.04 16.39 -4.22
N LYS A 74 -1.74 16.71 -5.32
CA LYS A 74 -1.72 15.90 -6.54
C LYS A 74 -0.25 15.79 -6.93
N LYS A 75 0.35 14.63 -6.67
CA LYS A 75 1.67 14.31 -7.23
C LYS A 75 1.50 14.48 -8.74
N THR A 76 2.29 15.37 -9.32
CA THR A 76 2.29 15.57 -10.77
C THR A 76 2.55 14.21 -11.42
N GLU A 77 2.02 13.97 -12.62
CA GLU A 77 2.20 12.69 -13.32
C GLU A 77 3.68 12.27 -13.38
N GLN A 78 4.59 13.25 -13.50
CA GLN A 78 6.03 13.08 -13.38
C GLN A 78 6.52 12.56 -12.01
N GLN A 79 5.95 13.04 -10.91
CA GLN A 79 6.30 12.57 -9.56
C GLN A 79 5.78 11.16 -9.29
N ILE A 80 4.63 10.79 -9.86
CA ILE A 80 4.11 9.42 -9.80
C ILE A 80 5.02 8.49 -10.59
N ARG A 81 5.43 8.88 -11.81
CA ARG A 81 6.36 8.14 -12.64
C ARG A 81 7.75 7.99 -11.99
N ALA A 82 8.26 9.05 -11.36
CA ALA A 82 9.51 9.00 -10.58
C ALA A 82 9.43 8.01 -9.41
N LEU A 83 8.31 8.01 -8.68
CA LEU A 83 8.08 7.10 -7.57
C LEU A 83 7.97 5.63 -8.02
N LEU A 84 7.33 5.39 -9.18
CA LEU A 84 7.25 4.06 -9.79
C LEU A 84 8.63 3.58 -10.28
N GLY A 85 9.43 4.48 -10.84
CA GLY A 85 10.82 4.20 -11.20
C GLY A 85 11.68 3.83 -9.99
N GLN A 86 11.55 4.58 -8.90
CA GLN A 86 12.23 4.30 -7.63
C GLN A 86 11.79 2.95 -7.02
N LEU A 87 10.49 2.66 -6.99
CA LEU A 87 9.97 1.36 -6.54
C LEU A 87 10.43 0.19 -7.42
N ALA A 88 10.56 0.39 -8.74
CA ALA A 88 11.09 -0.63 -9.64
C ALA A 88 12.58 -0.88 -9.39
N ALA A 89 13.35 0.17 -9.15
CA ALA A 89 14.76 0.08 -8.77
C ALA A 89 14.92 -0.63 -7.42
N ASP A 90 14.17 -0.23 -6.39
CA ASP A 90 14.23 -0.81 -5.05
C ASP A 90 13.86 -2.31 -5.04
N ASN A 91 12.83 -2.70 -5.80
CA ASN A 91 12.45 -4.12 -5.94
C ASN A 91 13.52 -4.95 -6.66
N PHE A 92 14.24 -4.36 -7.60
CA PHE A 92 15.26 -5.07 -8.37
C PHE A 92 16.59 -5.17 -7.61
N PHE A 93 16.96 -4.14 -6.86
CA PHE A 93 18.28 -4.01 -6.22
C PHE A 93 18.29 -4.34 -4.73
N GLY A 94 17.19 -4.10 -4.01
CA GLY A 94 17.09 -4.29 -2.57
C GLY A 94 17.58 -5.66 -2.06
N PRO A 95 17.29 -6.79 -2.74
CA PRO A 95 17.81 -8.10 -2.33
C PRO A 95 19.24 -8.40 -2.80
N LYS A 96 19.63 -7.97 -4.00
CA LYS A 96 20.93 -8.31 -4.62
C LYS A 96 22.10 -7.50 -4.07
N TYR A 97 21.86 -6.23 -3.69
CA TYR A 97 22.88 -5.36 -3.11
C TYR A 97 23.16 -5.65 -1.64
N ARG A 98 22.10 -5.90 -0.85
CA ARG A 98 22.24 -6.22 0.59
C ARG A 98 23.05 -7.49 0.87
N GLN A 99 23.23 -8.35 -0.13
CA GLN A 99 24.01 -9.59 -0.03
C GLN A 99 25.50 -9.40 -0.37
N GLY A 100 25.94 -8.18 -0.72
CA GLY A 100 27.29 -7.69 -0.42
C GLY A 100 28.48 -8.41 -1.05
N LYS A 101 28.32 -9.10 -2.19
CA LYS A 101 29.47 -9.72 -2.87
C LYS A 101 29.37 -9.57 -4.38
N GLN A 102 29.95 -8.47 -4.87
CA GLN A 102 30.06 -8.06 -6.28
C GLN A 102 28.74 -7.62 -6.91
N GLY A 103 28.67 -6.34 -7.32
CA GLY A 103 27.65 -5.90 -8.26
C GLY A 103 27.75 -6.73 -9.55
N PRO A 104 26.63 -7.13 -10.17
CA PRO A 104 26.67 -7.97 -11.37
C PRO A 104 27.45 -7.26 -12.47
N ARG A 105 28.64 -7.76 -12.81
CA ARG A 105 29.42 -7.24 -13.94
C ARG A 105 28.69 -7.61 -15.23
N GLY A 106 28.22 -6.60 -15.95
CA GLY A 106 27.55 -6.80 -17.22
C GLY A 106 26.50 -5.76 -17.53
N LYS A 107 25.95 -5.88 -18.74
CA LYS A 107 24.76 -5.17 -19.16
C LYS A 107 23.59 -6.14 -19.06
N GLU A 108 22.53 -5.72 -18.40
CA GLU A 108 21.31 -6.52 -18.28
C GLU A 108 20.10 -5.66 -18.62
N GLU A 109 19.22 -6.19 -19.46
CA GLU A 109 17.96 -5.55 -19.86
C GLU A 109 16.80 -6.48 -19.52
N ARG A 110 15.82 -5.96 -18.78
CA ARG A 110 14.64 -6.72 -18.34
C ARG A 110 13.38 -5.85 -18.38
N MET A 111 12.24 -6.49 -18.55
CA MET A 111 10.92 -5.84 -18.44
C MET A 111 10.36 -6.06 -17.03
N TYR A 112 9.93 -4.97 -16.38
CA TYR A 112 9.34 -4.96 -15.05
C TYR A 112 8.06 -4.12 -15.06
N ASN A 113 6.91 -4.75 -14.80
CA ASN A 113 5.60 -4.08 -14.79
C ASN A 113 5.35 -3.19 -16.02
N GLY A 114 5.75 -3.66 -17.21
CA GLY A 114 5.63 -2.92 -18.47
C GLY A 114 6.77 -1.94 -18.75
N LEU A 115 7.62 -1.62 -17.78
CA LEU A 115 8.78 -0.74 -17.94
C LEU A 115 10.03 -1.54 -18.34
N ARG A 116 10.79 -1.00 -19.28
CA ARG A 116 12.07 -1.56 -19.70
C ARG A 116 13.18 -0.99 -18.83
N VAL A 117 13.86 -1.85 -18.09
CA VAL A 117 14.97 -1.49 -17.21
C VAL A 117 16.26 -2.00 -17.82
N ARG A 118 17.17 -1.08 -18.13
CA ARG A 118 18.54 -1.37 -18.58
C ARG A 118 19.49 -1.06 -17.45
N THR A 119 20.39 -1.98 -17.18
CA THR A 119 21.37 -1.85 -16.11
C THR A 119 22.76 -2.10 -16.66
N LYS A 120 23.73 -1.33 -16.18
CA LYS A 120 25.14 -1.50 -16.50
C LYS A 120 25.94 -1.24 -15.24
N SER A 121 26.57 -2.28 -14.71
CA SER A 121 27.46 -2.14 -13.56
C SER A 121 28.92 -2.14 -14.01
N GLY A 122 29.73 -1.33 -13.36
CA GLY A 122 31.16 -1.25 -13.62
C GLY A 122 31.91 -0.67 -12.44
N TYR A 123 33.24 -0.79 -12.46
CA TYR A 123 34.08 -0.05 -11.54
C TYR A 123 34.40 1.31 -12.14
N SER A 124 34.17 2.37 -11.36
CA SER A 124 34.39 3.75 -11.74
C SER A 124 35.71 4.24 -11.12
N VAL A 125 36.68 4.54 -11.99
CA VAL A 125 38.00 5.02 -11.56
C VAL A 125 37.94 6.42 -10.95
N SER A 126 36.97 7.25 -11.37
CA SER A 126 36.81 8.61 -10.86
C SER A 126 36.26 8.67 -9.43
N THR A 127 35.50 7.66 -9.02
CA THR A 127 34.88 7.58 -7.70
C THR A 127 35.51 6.50 -6.82
N ASP A 128 36.51 5.78 -7.33
CA ASP A 128 37.16 4.62 -6.68
C ASP A 128 36.14 3.60 -6.12
N SER A 129 35.05 3.36 -6.86
CA SER A 129 33.92 2.58 -6.37
C SER A 129 33.21 1.81 -7.48
N TYR A 130 32.53 0.71 -7.13
CA TYR A 130 31.61 0.09 -8.07
C TYR A 130 30.33 0.91 -8.17
N THR A 131 29.90 1.20 -9.40
CA THR A 131 28.68 1.93 -9.68
C THR A 131 27.82 1.17 -10.67
N THR A 132 26.51 1.30 -10.54
CA THR A 132 25.55 0.76 -11.49
C THR A 132 24.68 1.86 -12.07
N ASP A 133 24.80 2.02 -13.38
CA ASP A 133 23.87 2.79 -14.18
C ASP A 133 22.57 2.02 -14.33
N VAL A 134 21.46 2.69 -14.10
CA VAL A 134 20.10 2.16 -14.25
C VAL A 134 19.32 3.12 -15.11
N ILE A 135 18.83 2.63 -16.24
CA ILE A 135 18.02 3.40 -17.16
C ILE A 135 16.63 2.75 -17.21
N ILE A 136 15.61 3.50 -16.82
CA ILE A 136 14.22 3.07 -16.89
C ILE A 136 13.57 3.77 -18.07
N ILE A 137 13.11 2.96 -19.02
CA ILE A 137 12.42 3.39 -20.23
C ILE A 137 11.00 2.87 -20.14
N ASP A 138 10.04 3.78 -20.13
CA ASP A 138 8.65 3.43 -20.33
C ASP A 138 8.41 3.27 -21.84
N PRO A 139 8.03 2.07 -22.34
CA PRO A 139 7.79 1.87 -23.77
C PRO A 139 6.63 2.70 -24.34
N GLU A 140 5.68 3.10 -23.50
CA GLU A 140 4.52 3.91 -23.90
C GLU A 140 4.87 5.40 -23.92
N ASP A 141 5.83 5.82 -23.09
CA ASP A 141 6.31 7.19 -23.01
C ASP A 141 7.56 7.43 -23.87
N LYS A 142 7.37 8.07 -25.03
CA LYS A 142 8.46 8.42 -25.94
C LYS A 142 9.20 9.71 -25.57
N THR A 143 8.81 10.39 -24.49
CA THR A 143 9.36 11.72 -24.16
C THR A 143 10.76 11.69 -23.55
N GLY A 144 11.17 10.55 -22.98
CA GLY A 144 12.48 10.43 -22.34
C GLY A 144 12.68 9.10 -21.61
N LYS A 145 13.64 9.10 -20.69
CA LYS A 145 14.01 7.97 -19.84
C LYS A 145 14.56 8.47 -18.51
N TRP A 146 14.34 7.69 -17.45
CA TRP A 146 14.97 7.95 -16.16
C TRP A 146 16.37 7.34 -16.14
N HIS A 147 17.33 8.05 -15.56
CA HIS A 147 18.68 7.57 -15.28
C HIS A 147 18.97 7.69 -13.78
N PHE A 148 19.32 6.57 -13.18
CA PHE A 148 19.83 6.49 -11.83
C PHE A 148 21.25 5.95 -11.85
N VAL A 149 22.10 6.47 -10.98
CA VAL A 149 23.39 5.87 -10.67
C VAL A 149 23.38 5.54 -9.20
N VAL A 150 23.68 4.28 -8.88
CA VAL A 150 23.81 3.79 -7.51
C VAL A 150 25.22 3.29 -7.29
N ASP A 151 25.76 3.51 -6.08
CA ASP A 151 27.05 2.96 -5.68
C ASP A 151 26.93 1.51 -5.17
N GLU A 152 28.05 0.95 -4.73
CA GLU A 152 28.16 -0.41 -4.21
C GLU A 152 27.41 -0.66 -2.89
N TYR A 153 27.07 0.41 -2.16
CA TYR A 153 26.28 0.36 -0.92
C TYR A 153 24.79 0.57 -1.18
N GLY A 154 24.41 0.88 -2.44
CA GLY A 154 23.04 1.17 -2.84
C GLY A 154 22.61 2.61 -2.59
N GLU A 155 23.55 3.52 -2.33
CA GLU A 155 23.28 4.94 -2.24
C GLU A 155 23.11 5.53 -3.65
N ILE A 156 22.08 6.37 -3.82
CA ILE A 156 21.78 7.00 -5.10
C ILE A 156 22.72 8.19 -5.29
N LEU A 157 23.64 8.07 -6.25
CA LEU A 157 24.57 9.12 -6.64
C LEU A 157 23.95 10.10 -7.66
N VAL A 158 23.09 9.58 -8.56
CA VAL A 158 22.40 10.37 -9.61
C VAL A 158 20.96 9.90 -9.72
N ASN A 159 20.03 10.83 -9.91
CA ASN A 159 18.62 10.57 -10.18
C ASN A 159 18.05 11.68 -11.06
N GLU A 160 18.05 11.45 -12.36
CA GLU A 160 17.70 12.46 -13.35
C GLU A 160 16.79 11.92 -14.45
N TRP A 161 15.95 12.80 -15.00
CA TRP A 161 15.17 12.52 -16.19
C TRP A 161 15.90 13.04 -17.43
N HIS A 162 16.17 12.16 -18.39
CA HIS A 162 16.70 12.52 -19.69
C HIS A 162 15.59 12.58 -20.73
N SER A 163 15.32 13.77 -21.24
CA SER A 163 14.48 13.95 -22.43
C SER A 163 15.14 13.31 -23.66
N ASN A 164 14.34 12.76 -24.58
CA ASN A 164 14.81 12.26 -25.88
C ASN A 164 15.08 13.36 -26.92
N ARG A 165 15.06 14.65 -26.53
CA ARG A 165 15.33 15.79 -27.42
C ARG A 165 16.74 15.78 -28.00
#